data_AF-A0A4R1HUL8-F1
#
_entry.id   AF-A0A4R1HUL8-F1
#
_cell.length_a   1.000
_cell.length_b   1.000
_cell.length_c   1.000
_cell.angle_alpha   90.00
_cell.angle_beta   90.00
_cell.angle_gamma   90.00
#
_symmetry.space_group_name_H-M   'P 1'
#
loop_
_entity.id
_entity.type
_entity.pdbx_description
1 polymer ?
#
loop_
_entity_poly.entity_id
_entity_poly.type
_entity_poly.pdbx_seq_one_letter_code
_entity_poly.pdbx_strand_id
1 'polypeptide(L)' 'MSHPTDEAFLTRVQRELRLPDTGRATEASVAVLRSMAENLSPDEARTFSDILPPSLRSQVTPQPPRGGGQHSVAPGD' A
#
# COMPACT_ATOMS: atom_id res chain seq x y z
N MET A 1 12.99 -16.31 -4.71
CA MET A 1 12.15 -16.32 -3.49
C MET A 1 10.72 -16.09 -3.95
N SER A 2 9.81 -17.05 -3.75
CA SER A 2 8.42 -16.90 -4.16
C SER A 2 7.71 -15.93 -3.23
N HIS A 3 7.22 -14.81 -3.75
CA HIS A 3 6.39 -13.88 -2.98
C HIS A 3 5.11 -14.60 -2.56
N PRO A 4 4.66 -14.50 -1.29
CA PRO A 4 3.38 -15.05 -0.90
C PRO A 4 2.28 -14.38 -1.74
N THR A 5 1.39 -15.19 -2.31
CA THR A 5 0.19 -14.66 -2.95
C THR A 5 -0.66 -13.92 -1.92
N ASP A 6 -1.35 -12.86 -2.34
CA ASP A 6 -2.22 -12.06 -1.47
C ASP A 6 -3.18 -12.95 -0.65
N GLU A 7 -3.71 -14.01 -1.27
CA GLU A 7 -4.61 -14.97 -0.63
C GLU A 7 -3.94 -15.75 0.52
N ALA A 8 -2.71 -16.23 0.35
CA ALA A 8 -2.00 -16.97 1.38
C ALA A 8 -1.63 -16.08 2.57
N PHE A 9 -1.24 -14.84 2.30
CA PHE A 9 -0.97 -13.84 3.33
C PHE A 9 -2.24 -13.49 4.12
N LEU A 10 -3.33 -13.12 3.42
CA LEU A 10 -4.57 -12.70 4.06
C LEU A 10 -5.25 -13.84 4.82
N THR A 11 -5.21 -15.07 4.30
CA THR A 11 -5.70 -16.26 5.00
C THR A 11 -4.94 -16.49 6.31
N ARG A 12 -3.63 -16.26 6.30
CA ARG A 12 -2.81 -16.38 7.50
C ARG A 12 -3.14 -15.29 8.53
N VAL A 13 -3.26 -14.04 8.09
CA VAL A 13 -3.67 -12.91 8.96
C VAL A 13 -5.05 -13.17 9.57
N GLN A 14 -6.01 -13.61 8.75
CA GLN A 14 -7.35 -13.95 9.21
C GLN A 14 -7.31 -15.00 10.31
N ARG A 15 -6.55 -16.08 10.10
CA ARG A 15 -6.45 -17.18 11.06
C ARG A 15 -5.76 -16.76 12.36
N GLU A 16 -4.66 -16.01 12.27
CA GLU A 16 -3.88 -15.55 13.43
C GLU A 16 -4.71 -14.59 14.30
N LEU A 17 -5.41 -13.65 13.67
CA LEU A 17 -6.22 -12.63 14.36
C LEU A 17 -7.68 -13.09 14.62
N ARG A 18 -8.03 -14.31 14.20
CA ARG A 18 -9.40 -14.87 14.25
C ARG A 18 -10.46 -13.91 13.67
N LEU A 19 -10.15 -13.32 12.53
CA LEU A 19 -11.03 -12.37 11.87
C LEU A 19 -12.18 -13.09 11.16
N PRO A 20 -13.37 -12.48 11.12
CA PRO A 20 -14.58 -13.12 10.59
C PRO A 20 -14.50 -13.41 9.09
N ASP A 21 -13.74 -12.60 8.36
CA ASP A 21 -13.61 -12.70 6.91
C ASP A 21 -12.27 -12.12 6.42
N THR A 22 -11.96 -12.41 5.17
CA THR A 22 -10.74 -11.95 4.49
C THR A 22 -10.74 -10.43 4.29
N GLY A 23 -11.90 -9.78 4.20
CA GLY A 23 -12.02 -8.33 4.08
C GLY A 23 -11.49 -7.61 5.33
N ARG A 24 -11.85 -8.10 6.52
CA ARG A 24 -11.29 -7.63 7.79
C ARG A 24 -9.79 -7.87 7.89
N ALA A 25 -9.31 -9.00 7.38
CA ALA A 25 -7.87 -9.27 7.32
C ALA A 25 -7.15 -8.29 6.39
N THR A 26 -7.78 -7.90 5.28
CA THR A 26 -7.26 -6.85 4.39
C THR A 26 -7.23 -5.50 5.08
N GLU A 27 -8.32 -5.07 5.72
CA GLU A 27 -8.40 -3.79 6.45
C GLU A 27 -7.30 -3.68 7.52
N ALA A 28 -7.18 -4.71 8.37
CA ALA A 28 -6.16 -4.76 9.42
C ALA A 28 -4.74 -4.70 8.84
N SER A 29 -4.50 -5.45 7.77
CA SER A 29 -3.19 -5.47 7.11
C SER A 29 -2.86 -4.10 6.52
N VAL A 30 -3.79 -3.47 5.79
CA VAL A 30 -3.58 -2.14 5.19
C VAL A 30 -3.32 -1.09 6.28
N ALA A 31 -4.06 -1.13 7.38
CA ALA A 31 -3.85 -0.19 8.48
C ALA A 31 -2.43 -0.30 9.07
N VAL A 32 -1.98 -1.51 9.38
CA VAL A 32 -0.63 -1.75 9.94
C VAL A 32 0.45 -1.36 8.94
N LEU A 33 0.30 -1.75 7.68
CA LEU A 33 1.28 -1.44 6.64
C LEU A 33 1.38 0.07 6.36
N ARG A 34 0.26 0.80 6.38
CA ARG A 34 0.25 2.26 6.25
C ARG A 34 0.94 2.93 7.43
N SER A 35 0.59 2.54 8.66
CA SER A 35 1.24 3.08 9.87
C SER A 35 2.74 2.83 9.86
N MET A 36 3.20 1.67 9.36
CA MET A 36 4.64 1.42 9.18
C MET A 36 5.24 2.34 8.13
N ALA A 37 4.62 2.44 6.94
CA ALA A 37 5.11 3.28 5.86
C ALA A 37 5.27 4.76 6.24
N GLU A 38 4.41 5.29 7.12
CA GLU A 38 4.50 6.66 7.63
C GLU A 38 5.73 6.93 8.51
N ASN A 39 6.34 5.89 9.07
CA ASN A 39 7.52 5.98 9.93
C ASN A 39 8.82 5.59 9.21
N LEU A 40 8.76 5.23 7.93
CA LEU A 40 9.92 4.83 7.14
C LEU A 40 10.52 6.02 6.37
N SER A 41 11.83 5.99 6.17
CA SER A 41 12.50 6.89 5.23
C SER A 41 12.03 6.59 3.79
N PRO A 42 12.15 7.53 2.83
CA PRO A 42 11.67 7.32 1.45
C PRO A 42 12.26 6.08 0.77
N ASP A 43 13.54 5.79 1.03
CA ASP A 43 14.25 4.64 0.47
C ASP A 43 13.77 3.30 1.10
N GLU A 44 13.50 3.33 2.41
CA GLU A 44 12.96 2.20 3.16
C GLU A 44 11.50 1.92 2.76
N ALA A 45 10.68 2.96 2.58
CA ALA A 45 9.30 2.84 2.12
C ALA A 45 9.21 2.24 0.72
N ARG A 46 10.16 2.57 -0.17
CA ARG A 46 10.26 1.99 -1.51
C ARG A 46 10.59 0.49 -1.45
N THR A 47 11.62 0.14 -0.68
CA THR A 47 12.01 -1.26 -0.45
C THR A 47 10.88 -2.07 0.18
N PHE A 48 10.21 -1.48 1.17
CA PHE A 48 9.03 -2.05 1.83
C PHE A 48 7.89 -2.29 0.85
N SER A 49 7.63 -1.36 -0.07
CA SER A 49 6.57 -1.51 -1.07
C SER A 49 6.87 -2.60 -2.11
N ASP A 50 8.14 -2.88 -2.40
CA ASP A 50 8.55 -3.91 -3.37
C ASP A 50 8.46 -5.34 -2.82
N ILE A 51 8.50 -5.52 -1.49
CA ILE A 51 8.33 -6.84 -0.86
C ILE A 51 6.85 -7.21 -0.65
N LEU A 52 5.93 -6.25 -0.74
CA LEU A 52 4.51 -6.47 -0.50
C LEU A 52 3.81 -7.19 -1.65
N PRO A 53 2.77 -8.00 -1.35
CA PRO A 53 1.85 -8.49 -2.35
C PRO A 53 1.27 -7.33 -3.19
N PRO A 54 1.08 -7.52 -4.51
CA PRO A 54 0.71 -6.45 -5.43
C PRO A 54 -0.61 -5.76 -5.08
N SER A 55 -1.59 -6.48 -4.53
CA SER A 55 -2.88 -5.89 -4.16
C SER A 55 -2.76 -5.03 -2.90
N LEU A 56 -1.84 -5.36 -1.99
CA LEU A 56 -1.55 -4.57 -0.79
C LEU A 56 -0.70 -3.35 -1.13
N ARG A 57 0.31 -3.50 -2.00
CA ARG A 57 1.17 -2.39 -2.49
C ARG A 57 0.33 -1.21 -3.00
N SER A 58 -0.71 -1.51 -3.79
CA SER A 58 -1.59 -0.50 -4.36
C SER A 58 -2.40 0.30 -3.30
N GLN A 59 -2.54 -0.24 -2.09
CA GLN A 59 -3.28 0.39 -0.99
C GLN A 59 -2.40 1.14 0.01
N VAL A 60 -1.10 0.81 0.08
CA VAL A 60 -0.16 1.43 1.02
C VAL A 60 0.70 2.52 0.38
N THR A 61 0.83 2.52 -0.94
CA THR A 61 1.59 3.56 -1.63
C THR A 61 0.85 4.88 -1.46
N PRO A 62 1.44 5.89 -0.79
CA PRO A 62 0.85 7.22 -0.75
C PRO A 62 0.71 7.68 -2.20
N GLN A 63 -0.50 8.04 -2.64
CA GLN A 63 -0.64 8.72 -3.91
C GLN A 63 0.29 9.95 -3.84
N PRO A 64 1.21 10.15 -4.81
CA PRO A 64 1.91 11.42 -4.88
C PRO A 64 0.85 12.52 -4.89
N PRO A 65 1.05 13.62 -4.16
CA PRO A 65 0.10 14.72 -4.18
C PRO A 65 -0.19 15.03 -5.64
N ARG A 66 -1.47 14.95 -6.04
CA ARG A 66 -1.94 15.37 -7.36
C ARG A 66 -1.74 16.88 -7.47
N GLY A 67 -0.50 17.31 -7.65
CA GLY A 67 -0.08 18.68 -7.77
C GLY A 67 0.55 18.86 -9.15
N GLY A 68 -0.06 19.74 -9.95
CA GLY A 68 0.53 20.22 -11.20
C GLY A 68 -0.15 19.74 -12.47
N GLY A 69 -1.48 19.89 -12.55
CA GLY A 69 -2.07 20.17 -13.86
C GLY A 69 -1.37 21.41 -14.41
N GLN A 70 -0.49 21.20 -15.39
CA GLN A 70 0.15 22.26 -16.14
C GLN A 70 -0.97 22.99 -16.88
N HIS A 71 -1.51 24.05 -16.26
CA HIS A 71 -2.31 25.03 -16.95
C HIS A 71 -1.33 25.74 -17.90
N SER A 72 -1.31 25.30 -19.16
CA SER A 72 -0.67 26.04 -20.25
C SER A 72 -1.31 27.42 -20.31
N VAL A 73 -0.65 28.42 -19.74
CA VAL A 73 -0.94 29.81 -20.05
C VAL A 73 -0.38 30.07 -21.44
N ALA A 74 -1.28 30.14 -22.43
CA ALA A 74 -0.92 30.65 -23.74
C ALA A 74 -0.46 32.11 -23.57
N PRO A 75 0.66 32.54 -24.19
CA PRO A 75 0.99 33.94 -24.24
C PRO A 75 -0.02 34.61 -25.18
N GLY A 76 -0.81 35.52 -24.62
CA GLY A 76 -1.57 36.50 -25.39
C GLY A 76 -0.78 37.80 -25.46
N ASP A 77 -0.75 38.35 -26.68
CA ASP A 77 -0.16 39.61 -27.16
C ASP A 77 1.34 39.59 -27.51
#